data_AF-X0WPF7-F1
#
_entry.id   AF-X0WPF7-F1
#
_cell.length_a   1.000
_cell.length_b   1.000
_cell.length_c   1.000
_cell.angle_alpha   90.00
_cell.angle_beta   90.00
_cell.angle_gamma   90.00
#
_symmetry.space_group_name_H-M   'P 1'
#
loop_
_entity.id
_entity.type
_entity.pdbx_description
1 polymer ?
#
loop_
_entity_poly.entity_id
_entity_poly.type
_entity_poly.pdbx_seq_one_letter_code
_entity_poly.pdbx_strand_id
1 'polypeptide(L)' 'MLNRKAVREFLDEELKETKIPDDIFKEALAETFCKYIEDDYYEWLKDNFKSFFNSGNPDWQWVREKIKRK' A
#
# COMPACT_ATOMS: atom_id res chain seq x y z
N MET A 1 -2.55 6.53 5.23
CA MET A 1 -1.13 6.90 5.20
C MET A 1 -0.40 6.17 6.31
N LEU A 2 0.67 5.47 5.98
CA LEU A 2 1.48 4.71 6.93
C LEU A 2 2.07 5.62 8.01
N ASN A 3 2.20 5.12 9.23
CA ASN A 3 2.88 5.87 10.28
C ASN A 3 4.38 5.87 10.00
N ARG A 4 4.94 7.02 9.60
CA ARG A 4 6.35 7.15 9.21
C ARG A 4 7.32 6.78 10.34
N LYS A 5 6.95 7.04 11.60
CA LYS A 5 7.76 6.65 12.77
C LYS A 5 7.80 5.12 12.91
N ALA A 6 6.64 4.47 12.85
CA ALA A 6 6.57 3.01 12.96
C ALA A 6 7.29 2.32 11.79
N VAL A 7 7.18 2.87 10.57
CA VAL A 7 7.91 2.36 9.40
C VAL A 7 9.42 2.53 9.56
N ARG A 8 9.89 3.65 10.09
CA ARG A 8 11.32 3.83 10.38
C ARG A 8 11.82 2.81 11.39
N GLU A 9 11.11 2.61 12.50
CA GLU A 9 11.49 1.63 13.53
C GLU A 9 11.53 0.21 12.96
N PHE A 10 10.56 -0.13 12.11
CA PHE A 10 10.55 -1.38 11.36
C PHE A 10 11.78 -1.52 10.44
N LEU A 11 12.08 -0.50 9.63
CA LEU A 11 13.25 -0.52 8.73
C LEU A 11 14.57 -0.56 9.49
N ASP A 12 14.66 0.09 10.66
CA ASP A 12 15.84 0.05 11.53
C ASP A 12 16.09 -1.38 12.05
N GLU A 13 15.04 -2.13 12.39
CA GLU A 13 15.15 -3.53 12.82
C GLU A 13 15.49 -4.47 11.65
N GLU A 14 14.79 -4.35 10.52
CA GLU A 14 14.99 -5.23 9.36
C GLU A 14 16.35 -5.03 8.69
N LEU A 15 16.86 -3.79 8.70
CA LEU A 15 18.15 -3.44 8.09
C LEU A 15 19.30 -3.39 9.10
N LYS A 16 19.12 -3.87 10.32
CA LYS A 16 20.14 -3.76 11.40
C LYS A 16 21.49 -4.39 11.04
N GLU A 17 21.49 -5.45 10.24
CA GLU A 17 22.71 -6.14 9.77
C GLU A 17 23.20 -5.64 8.41
N THR A 18 22.45 -4.73 7.79
CA THR A 18 22.75 -4.18 6.46
C THR A 18 23.50 -2.86 6.59
N LYS A 19 24.63 -2.74 5.90
CA LYS A 19 25.32 -1.45 5.78
C LYS A 19 24.57 -0.54 4.81
N ILE A 20 23.83 0.41 5.35
CA ILE A 20 23.21 1.50 4.57
C ILE A 20 24.33 2.45 4.11
N PRO A 21 24.38 2.84 2.82
CA PRO A 21 25.30 3.86 2.33
C PRO A 21 25.21 5.18 3.11
N ASP A 22 26.35 5.82 3.36
CA ASP A 22 26.45 7.02 4.22
C ASP A 22 25.71 8.25 3.64
N ASP A 23 25.42 8.24 2.34
CA ASP A 23 24.66 9.27 1.63
C ASP A 23 23.13 9.04 1.66
N ILE A 24 22.66 7.92 2.22
CA ILE A 24 21.23 7.61 2.36
C ILE A 24 20.78 7.89 3.80
N PHE A 25 20.00 8.95 3.96
CA PHE A 25 19.38 9.28 5.24
C PHE A 25 18.19 8.36 5.57
N LYS A 26 18.12 7.90 6.82
CA LYS A 26 17.07 6.99 7.29
C LYS A 26 15.66 7.57 7.12
N GLU A 27 15.50 8.86 7.33
CA GLU A 27 14.24 9.58 7.14
C GLU A 27 13.79 9.54 5.67
N ALA A 28 14.71 9.79 4.74
CA ALA A 28 14.44 9.75 3.31
C ALA A 28 14.11 8.34 2.83
N LEU A 29 14.80 7.32 3.37
CA LEU A 29 14.52 5.91 3.10
C LEU A 29 13.10 5.53 3.56
N ALA A 30 12.74 5.86 4.80
CA ALA A 30 11.42 5.57 5.35
C ALA A 30 10.30 6.29 4.58
N GLU A 31 10.51 7.55 4.20
CA GLU A 31 9.54 8.30 3.40
C GLU A 31 9.36 7.69 2.01
N THR A 32 10.46 7.32 1.35
CA THR A 32 10.45 6.70 0.02
C THR A 32 9.74 5.35 0.06
N PHE A 33 10.05 4.52 1.07
CA PHE A 33 9.38 3.23 1.26
C PHE A 33 7.88 3.39 1.53
N CYS A 34 7.48 4.38 2.36
CA CYS A 34 6.06 4.67 2.58
C CYS A 34 5.35 5.03 1.28
N LYS A 35 5.94 5.92 0.46
CA LYS A 35 5.37 6.32 -0.83
C LYS A 35 5.23 5.13 -1.77
N TYR A 36 6.27 4.29 -1.87
CA TYR A 36 6.24 3.09 -2.68
C TYR A 36 5.06 2.17 -2.33
N ILE A 37 4.86 1.87 -1.04
CA ILE A 37 3.75 1.03 -0.59
C ILE A 37 2.39 1.71 -0.78
N GLU A 38 2.30 3.01 -0.49
CA GLU A 38 1.08 3.79 -0.66
C GLU A 38 0.66 3.82 -2.15
N ASP A 39 1.59 4.07 -3.06
CA ASP A 39 1.35 4.11 -4.51
C ASP A 39 0.92 2.74 -5.04
N ASP A 40 1.63 1.67 -4.68
CA ASP A 40 1.29 0.29 -5.09
C ASP A 40 -0.10 -0.11 -4.57
N TYR A 41 -0.41 0.22 -3.31
CA TYR A 41 -1.73 -0.02 -2.73
C TYR A 41 -2.84 0.71 -3.49
N TYR A 42 -2.61 1.97 -3.89
CA TYR A 42 -3.61 2.73 -4.66
C TYR A 42 -3.79 2.19 -6.08
N GLU A 43 -2.74 1.77 -6.76
CA GLU A 43 -2.87 1.13 -8.08
C GLU A 43 -3.59 -0.21 -7.98
N TRP A 44 -3.24 -1.04 -6.99
CA TRP A 44 -3.96 -2.28 -6.70
C TRP A 44 -5.46 -2.04 -6.45
N LEU A 45 -5.81 -1.02 -5.67
CA LEU A 45 -7.21 -0.66 -5.45
C LEU A 45 -7.92 -0.23 -6.74
N LYS A 46 -7.27 0.56 -7.60
CA LYS A 46 -7.86 1.01 -8.88
C LYS A 46 -8.15 -0.18 -9.80
N ASP A 47 -7.24 -1.13 -9.90
CA ASP A 47 -7.41 -2.31 -10.75
C ASP A 47 -8.49 -3.25 -10.22
N ASN A 48 -8.55 -3.44 -8.91
CA ASN A 48 -9.61 -4.23 -8.28
C ASN A 48 -10.97 -3.53 -8.36
N PHE A 49 -11.02 -2.20 -8.26
CA PHE A 49 -12.26 -1.44 -8.45
C PHE A 49 -12.83 -1.66 -9.85
N LYS A 50 -12.01 -1.55 -10.89
CA LYS A 50 -12.44 -1.82 -12.28
C LYS A 50 -12.98 -3.23 -12.42
N SER A 51 -12.28 -4.20 -11.85
CA SER A 51 -12.66 -5.63 -11.91
C SER A 51 -13.98 -5.89 -11.17
N PHE A 52 -14.15 -5.32 -9.98
CA PHE A 52 -15.34 -5.50 -9.15
C PHE A 52 -16.58 -4.81 -9.72
N PHE A 53 -16.43 -3.60 -10.26
CA PHE A 53 -17.53 -2.79 -10.79
C PHE A 53 -17.67 -2.86 -12.32
N ASN A 54 -17.22 -3.97 -12.92
CA ASN A 54 -17.40 -4.29 -14.33
C ASN A 54 -17.01 -3.14 -15.28
N SER A 55 -15.76 -2.69 -15.17
CA SER A 55 -15.14 -1.67 -16.03
C SER A 55 -15.95 -0.40 -16.22
N GLY A 56 -16.70 0.02 -15.20
CA GLY A 56 -17.45 1.27 -15.20
C GLY A 56 -18.94 1.14 -15.52
N ASN A 57 -19.47 -0.08 -15.72
CA ASN A 57 -20.91 -0.35 -15.68
C ASN A 57 -21.27 -1.30 -14.53
N PRO A 58 -21.44 -0.77 -13.30
CA PRO A 58 -21.69 -1.57 -12.12
C PRO A 58 -22.97 -2.42 -12.21
N ASP A 59 -22.86 -3.73 -11.99
CA ASP A 59 -24.02 -4.59 -11.72
C ASP A 59 -24.36 -4.55 -10.23
N TRP A 60 -25.28 -3.66 -9.88
CA TRP A 60 -25.71 -3.49 -8.49
C TRP A 60 -26.47 -4.68 -7.92
N GLN A 61 -27.07 -5.54 -8.75
CA GLN A 61 -27.73 -6.75 -8.27
C GLN A 61 -26.67 -7.75 -7.81
N TRP A 62 -25.64 -7.98 -8.62
CA TRP A 62 -24.49 -8.81 -8.26
C TRP A 62 -23.79 -8.29 -6.98
N VAL A 63 -23.59 -6.98 -6.86
CA VAL A 63 -23.01 -6.37 -5.64
C VAL A 63 -23.89 -6.64 -4.41
N ARG A 64 -25.22 -6.45 -4.52
CA ARG A 64 -26.17 -6.73 -3.42
C ARG A 64 -26.13 -8.21 -3.00
N GLU A 65 -25.98 -9.13 -3.95
CA GLU A 65 -25.83 -10.56 -3.65
C GLU A 65 -24.53 -10.85 -2.88
N LYS A 66 -23.41 -10.23 -3.27
CA LYS A 66 -22.13 -10.35 -2.54
C LYS A 66 -22.22 -9.82 -1.11
N ILE A 67 -22.91 -8.70 -0.89
CA ILE A 67 -23.12 -8.12 0.45
C ILE A 67 -23.92 -9.06 1.35
N LYS A 68 -25.00 -9.66 0.82
CA LYS A 68 -25.86 -10.57 1.59
C LYS A 68 -25.21 -11.92 1.93
N ARG A 69 -24.10 -12.28 1.27
CA ARG A 69 -23.36 -13.53 1.52
C ARG A 69 -22.28 -13.39 2.61
N LYS A 70 -22.26 -12.28 3.35
CA LYS A 70 -21.40 -12.07 4.52
C LYS A 70 -22.13 -12.39 5.82
#